data_AF-A0A178X742-F1
#
_entry.id   AF-A0A178X742-F1
#
_cell.length_a   1.000
_cell.length_b   1.000
_cell.length_c   1.000
_cell.angle_alpha   90.00
_cell.angle_beta   90.00
_cell.angle_gamma   90.00
#
_symmetry.space_group_name_H-M   'P 1'
#
loop_
_entity.id
_entity.type
_entity.pdbx_description
1 polymer ?
#
loop_
_entity_poly.entity_id
_entity_poly.type
_entity_poly.pdbx_seq_one_letter_code
_entity_poly.pdbx_strand_id
1 'polypeptide(L)'
;MVAFSGDTARSDAVGELAAGAGLLVHEAMEPDFYRSIGYSPKLLDFLAASHTSPADVGRVAAAAGARRVALSHLGPADPARLDDEGWLTRVRPHYSGPVVVGHDLLDLTV
;
A
#
# COMPACT_ATOMS: atom_id res chain seq x y z
N MET A 1 15.40 -8.89 -6.61
CA MET A 1 14.51 -8.13 -7.51
C MET A 1 13.71 -7.15 -6.68
N VAL A 2 13.59 -5.91 -7.14
CA VAL A 2 12.69 -4.89 -6.59
C VAL A 2 11.56 -4.69 -7.61
N ALA A 3 10.31 -4.69 -7.15
CA ALA A 3 9.14 -4.40 -7.97
C ALA A 3 8.44 -3.14 -7.45
N PHE A 4 7.93 -2.32 -8.37
CA PHE A 4 7.17 -1.11 -8.08
C PHE A 4 5.76 -1.26 -8.64
N SER A 5 4.73 -0.98 -7.85
CA SER A 5 3.34 -1.06 -8.31
C SER A 5 2.97 0.06 -9.29
N GLY A 6 3.55 1.25 -9.09
CA GLY A 6 2.93 2.50 -9.54
C GLY A 6 1.62 2.78 -8.81
N ASP A 7 0.87 3.78 -9.28
CA ASP A 7 -0.48 4.05 -8.79
C ASP A 7 -1.47 3.11 -9.46
N THR A 8 -2.26 2.40 -8.66
CA THR A 8 -3.11 1.35 -9.18
C THR A 8 -4.18 0.96 -8.18
N ALA A 9 -5.38 0.62 -8.67
CA ALA A 9 -6.29 -0.21 -7.89
C ALA A 9 -5.71 -1.62 -7.74
N ARG A 10 -6.25 -2.42 -6.81
CA ARG A 10 -5.80 -3.81 -6.65
C ARG A 10 -5.76 -4.52 -8.00
N SER A 11 -4.58 -4.99 -8.38
CA SER A 11 -4.31 -5.56 -9.70
C SER A 11 -3.54 -6.87 -9.57
N ASP A 12 -4.09 -7.94 -10.15
CA ASP A 12 -3.44 -9.25 -10.16
C ASP A 12 -2.14 -9.20 -10.98
N ALA A 13 -2.07 -8.36 -12.01
CA ALA A 13 -0.87 -8.16 -12.82
C ALA A 13 0.31 -7.59 -12.00
N VAL A 14 0.04 -6.79 -10.96
CA VAL A 14 1.09 -6.34 -10.03
C VAL A 14 1.58 -7.50 -9.16
N GLY A 15 0.67 -8.39 -8.73
CA GLY A 15 1.04 -9.62 -8.04
C GLY A 15 1.96 -10.50 -8.87
N GLU A 16 1.63 -10.69 -10.16
CA GLU A 16 2.46 -11.45 -11.12
C GLU A 16 3.82 -10.78 -11.36
N LEU A 17 3.84 -9.46 -11.58
CA LEU A 17 5.08 -8.69 -11.74
C LEU A 17 6.00 -8.81 -10.52
N ALA A 18 5.42 -8.84 -9.32
CA ALA A 18 6.13 -8.88 -8.06
C ALA A 18 6.44 -10.30 -7.55
N ALA A 19 6.17 -11.34 -8.34
CA ALA A 19 6.33 -12.73 -7.93
C ALA A 19 7.74 -13.01 -7.37
N GLY A 20 7.82 -13.40 -6.09
CA GLY A 20 9.06 -13.69 -5.38
C GLY A 20 9.99 -12.49 -5.18
N ALA A 21 9.50 -11.25 -5.32
CA ALA A 21 10.32 -10.05 -5.17
C ALA A 21 10.99 -10.00 -3.78
N GLY A 22 12.24 -9.54 -3.75
CA GLY A 22 12.94 -9.26 -2.50
C GLY A 22 12.34 -8.05 -1.77
N LEU A 23 11.89 -7.06 -2.56
CA LEU A 23 11.14 -5.91 -2.07
C LEU A 23 10.04 -5.56 -3.08
N LEU A 24 8.81 -5.44 -2.59
CA LEU A 24 7.69 -4.82 -3.30
C LEU A 24 7.48 -3.41 -2.74
N VAL A 25 7.71 -2.39 -3.55
CA VAL A 25 7.34 -1.01 -3.25
C VAL A 25 5.94 -0.77 -3.79
N HIS A 26 4.97 -0.53 -2.91
CA HIS A 26 3.55 -0.44 -3.28
C HIS A 26 2.91 0.85 -2.78
N GLU A 27 2.09 1.49 -3.61
CA GLU A 27 1.22 2.59 -3.17
C GLU A 27 0.23 2.12 -2.09
N ALA A 28 -0.24 3.03 -1.23
CA ALA A 28 -1.30 2.70 -0.29
C ALA A 28 -2.18 3.91 0.04
N MET A 29 -3.50 3.73 -0.05
CA MET A 29 -4.48 4.76 0.22
C MET A 29 -5.56 4.26 1.18
N GLU A 30 -5.77 4.92 2.32
CA GLU A 30 -6.79 4.64 3.32
C GLU A 30 -8.11 5.36 2.97
N PRO A 31 -9.09 4.65 2.36
CA PRO A 31 -10.33 5.27 1.92
C PRO A 31 -11.18 5.83 3.05
N ASP A 32 -11.11 5.26 4.26
CA ASP A 32 -11.93 5.71 5.39
C ASP A 32 -11.50 7.10 5.88
N PHE A 33 -10.21 7.45 5.72
CA PHE A 33 -9.73 8.80 5.99
C PHE A 33 -10.45 9.82 5.10
N TYR A 34 -10.45 9.61 3.78
CA TYR A 34 -11.07 10.53 2.83
C TYR A 34 -12.59 10.62 3.02
N ARG A 35 -13.24 9.51 3.37
CA ARG A 35 -14.65 9.51 3.75
C ARG A 35 -14.89 10.37 4.99
N SER A 36 -14.04 10.27 6.02
CA SER A 36 -14.19 11.00 7.28
C SER A 36 -14.05 12.52 7.13
N ILE A 37 -13.29 13.00 6.13
CA ILE A 37 -13.13 14.43 5.85
C ILE A 37 -14.14 14.95 4.80
N GLY A 38 -15.14 14.14 4.45
CA GLY A 38 -16.29 14.58 3.66
C GLY A 38 -16.09 14.58 2.14
N TYR A 39 -15.20 13.72 1.62
CA TYR A 39 -15.09 13.56 0.16
C TYR A 39 -16.41 13.05 -0.43
N SER A 40 -16.78 13.57 -1.61
CA SER A 40 -18.01 13.16 -2.30
C SER A 40 -17.97 11.69 -2.70
N PRO A 41 -19.13 11.00 -2.79
CA PRO A 41 -19.18 9.60 -3.25
C PRO A 41 -18.46 9.39 -4.58
N LYS A 42 -18.67 10.29 -5.56
CA LYS A 42 -17.99 10.24 -6.86
C LYS A 42 -16.47 10.26 -6.76
N LEU A 43 -15.92 11.04 -5.84
CA LEU A 43 -14.48 11.11 -5.63
C LEU A 43 -13.96 9.87 -4.90
N LEU A 44 -14.70 9.35 -3.92
CA LEU A 44 -14.36 8.10 -3.26
C LEU A 44 -14.38 6.91 -4.23
N ASP A 45 -15.34 6.86 -5.15
CA ASP A 45 -15.42 5.83 -6.20
C ASP A 45 -14.23 5.92 -7.15
N PHE A 46 -13.85 7.14 -7.55
CA PHE A 46 -12.65 7.36 -8.37
C PHE A 46 -11.39 6.87 -7.65
N LEU A 47 -11.21 7.27 -6.39
CA LEU A 47 -10.07 6.88 -5.58
C LEU A 47 -10.00 5.35 -5.40
N ALA A 48 -11.13 4.68 -5.15
CA ALA A 48 -11.20 3.23 -5.06
C ALA A 48 -10.91 2.52 -6.40
N ALA A 49 -11.23 3.17 -7.53
CA ALA A 49 -10.96 2.64 -8.86
C ALA A 49 -9.52 2.89 -9.34
N SER A 50 -8.75 3.74 -8.67
CA SER A 50 -7.39 4.11 -9.07
C SER A 50 -6.29 3.80 -8.05
N HIS A 51 -6.64 3.49 -6.79
CA HIS A 51 -5.68 3.26 -5.71
C HIS A 51 -5.97 2.00 -4.90
N THR A 52 -4.96 1.54 -4.16
CA THR A 52 -5.01 0.28 -3.42
C THR A 52 -5.12 0.54 -1.92
N SER A 53 -6.10 -0.10 -1.28
CA SER A 53 -6.24 -0.06 0.18
C SER A 53 -5.06 -0.78 0.87
N PRO A 54 -4.66 -0.42 2.10
CA PRO A 54 -3.58 -1.13 2.81
C PRO A 54 -3.87 -2.63 2.97
N ALA A 55 -5.15 -2.96 3.18
CA ALA A 55 -5.61 -4.35 3.25
C ALA A 55 -5.35 -5.09 1.93
N ASP A 56 -5.63 -4.45 0.80
CA ASP A 56 -5.37 -5.02 -0.52
C ASP A 56 -3.88 -5.06 -0.87
N VAL A 57 -3.06 -4.09 -0.41
CA VAL A 57 -1.59 -4.19 -0.50
C VAL A 57 -1.12 -5.49 0.15
N GLY A 58 -1.64 -5.81 1.34
CA GLY A 58 -1.32 -7.06 2.02
C GLY A 58 -1.69 -8.29 1.17
N ARG A 59 -2.87 -8.29 0.54
CA ARG A 59 -3.30 -9.39 -0.33
C ARG A 59 -2.41 -9.53 -1.56
N VAL A 60 -2.04 -8.43 -2.21
CA VAL A 60 -1.12 -8.43 -3.36
C VAL A 60 0.25 -8.97 -2.95
N ALA A 61 0.81 -8.48 -1.84
CA ALA A 61 2.12 -8.92 -1.35
C ALA A 61 2.15 -10.40 -0.97
N ALA A 62 1.09 -10.90 -0.33
CA ALA A 62 0.95 -12.31 0.01
C ALA A 62 0.82 -13.19 -1.24
N ALA A 63 -0.01 -12.78 -2.21
CA ALA A 63 -0.16 -13.50 -3.48
C ALA A 63 1.14 -13.53 -4.29
N ALA A 64 1.89 -12.42 -4.29
CA ALA A 64 3.20 -12.32 -4.92
C ALA A 64 4.28 -13.15 -4.22
N GLY A 65 4.08 -13.56 -2.96
CA GLY A 65 5.14 -14.15 -2.15
C GLY A 65 6.33 -13.19 -1.95
N ALA A 66 6.06 -11.89 -1.88
CA ALA A 66 7.09 -10.88 -1.67
C ALA A 66 7.77 -11.09 -0.31
N ARG A 67 9.10 -10.91 -0.26
CA ARG A 67 9.88 -11.07 0.98
C ARG A 67 9.75 -9.89 1.94
N ARG A 68 9.47 -8.70 1.40
CA ARG A 68 9.29 -7.45 2.14
C ARG A 68 8.44 -6.48 1.34
N VAL A 69 7.65 -5.67 2.03
CA VAL A 69 6.89 -4.56 1.45
C VAL A 69 7.44 -3.23 1.98
N ALA A 70 7.60 -2.25 1.11
CA ALA A 70 7.72 -0.84 1.48
C ALA A 70 6.48 -0.10 0.95
N LEU A 71 5.71 0.51 1.84
CA LEU A 71 4.59 1.36 1.45
C LEU A 71 5.14 2.70 0.95
N SER A 72 4.61 3.20 -0.15
CA SER A 72 4.93 4.50 -0.73
C SER A 72 3.64 5.20 -1.18
N HIS A 73 3.75 6.42 -1.71
CA HIS A 73 2.61 7.18 -2.23
C HIS A 73 1.38 7.14 -1.29
N LEU A 74 1.61 7.51 -0.03
CA LEU A 74 0.66 7.32 1.06
C LEU A 74 -0.49 8.34 0.98
N GLY A 75 -1.73 7.85 1.08
CA GLY A 75 -2.93 8.67 1.20
C GLY A 75 -3.73 8.29 2.44
N PRO A 76 -3.77 9.09 3.52
CA PRO A 76 -3.18 10.42 3.67
C PRO A 76 -1.65 10.40 3.80
N ALA A 77 -1.02 11.45 3.29
CA ALA A 77 0.42 11.65 3.42
C ALA A 77 0.86 12.20 4.79
N ASP A 78 -0.07 12.80 5.55
CA ASP A 78 0.22 13.41 6.86
C ASP A 78 0.28 12.33 7.97
N PRO A 79 1.44 12.09 8.61
CA PRO A 79 1.59 11.11 9.67
C PRO A 79 0.76 11.42 10.93
N ALA A 80 0.32 12.68 11.11
CA ALA A 80 -0.60 13.03 12.19
C ALA A 80 -2.04 12.53 11.94
N ARG A 81 -2.36 12.14 10.70
CA ARG A 81 -3.67 11.57 10.32
C ARG A 81 -3.65 10.05 10.31
N LEU A 82 -2.55 9.47 9.86
CA LEU A 82 -2.32 8.03 9.90
C LEU A 82 -0.82 7.77 10.09
N ASP A 83 -0.45 7.32 11.29
CA ASP A 83 0.93 7.03 11.66
C ASP A 83 1.37 5.64 11.16
N ASP A 84 2.66 5.33 11.34
CA ASP A 84 3.26 4.11 10.83
C ASP A 84 2.56 2.85 11.37
N GLU A 85 2.25 2.81 12.66
CA GLU A 85 1.55 1.65 13.24
C GLU A 85 0.13 1.51 12.69
N GLY A 86 -0.54 2.63 12.41
CA GLY A 86 -1.84 2.67 11.76
C GLY A 86 -1.80 2.03 10.36
N TRP A 87 -0.78 2.32 9.55
CA TRP A 87 -0.57 1.65 8.27
C TRP A 87 -0.26 0.15 8.44
N LEU A 88 0.68 -0.19 9.32
CA LEU A 88 1.11 -1.57 9.56
C LEU A 88 -0.06 -2.45 10.02
N THR A 89 -0.89 -1.97 10.95
CA THR A 89 -2.06 -2.68 11.46
C THR A 89 -3.09 -3.02 10.37
N ARG A 90 -3.15 -2.23 9.30
CA ARG A 90 -4.10 -2.44 8.20
C ARG A 90 -3.57 -3.39 7.11
N VAL A 91 -2.25 -3.49 6.94
CA VAL A 91 -1.63 -4.42 5.99
C VAL A 91 -1.51 -5.84 6.57
N ARG A 92 -1.09 -5.93 7.84
CA ARG A 92 -0.76 -7.20 8.54
C ARG A 92 -1.85 -8.27 8.58
N PRO A 93 -3.17 -7.96 8.58
CA PRO A 93 -4.22 -8.98 8.51
C PRO A 93 -4.15 -9.86 7.25
N HIS A 94 -3.50 -9.37 6.19
CA HIS A 94 -3.41 -10.06 4.90
C HIS A 94 -1.98 -10.40 4.47
N TYR A 95 -0.96 -9.94 5.20
CA TYR A 95 0.44 -10.19 4.89
C TYR A 95 1.27 -10.33 6.16
N SER A 96 1.94 -11.48 6.30
CA SER A 96 2.75 -11.82 7.47
C SER A 96 4.23 -11.44 7.33
N GLY A 97 4.66 -10.96 6.16
CA GLY A 97 6.04 -10.56 5.95
C GLY A 97 6.35 -9.17 6.52
N PRO A 98 7.64 -8.77 6.51
CA PRO A 98 8.04 -7.44 6.95
C PRO A 98 7.43 -6.35 6.07
N VAL A 99 6.89 -5.32 6.72
CA VAL A 99 6.35 -4.10 6.09
C VAL A 99 7.09 -2.92 6.69
N VAL A 100 7.48 -1.96 5.84
CA VAL A 100 8.00 -0.66 6.25
C VAL A 100 7.16 0.43 5.62
N VAL A 101 6.83 1.45 6.41
CA VAL A 101 6.16 2.65 5.93
C VAL A 101 7.22 3.59 5.38
N GLY A 102 7.07 3.97 4.12
CA GLY A 102 8.03 4.84 3.44
C GLY A 102 7.94 6.27 3.96
N HIS A 103 9.10 6.88 4.14
CA HIS A 103 9.26 8.30 4.45
C HIS A 103 10.28 8.89 3.49
N ASP A 104 10.20 10.20 3.26
CA ASP A 104 11.19 10.88 2.43
C ASP A 104 12.61 10.62 2.96
N LEU A 105 13.53 10.35 2.03
CA LEU A 105 14.94 10.03 2.30
C LEU A 105 15.19 8.71 3.04
N LEU A 106 14.18 7.85 3.21
CA LEU A 106 14.38 6.49 3.72
C LEU A 106 15.28 5.68 2.76
N ASP A 107 16.36 5.13 3.30
CA ASP A 107 17.25 4.19 2.60
C ASP A 107 16.96 2.75 3.04
N LEU A 108 16.85 1.83 2.08
CA LEU A 108 16.56 0.42 2.30
C LEU A 108 17.59 -0.47 1.60
N THR A 109 18.21 -1.39 2.33
CA THR A 109 19.00 -2.47 1.76
C THR A 109 18.10 -3.63 1.31
N VAL A 110 18.36 -4.18 0.12
CA VAL A 110 17.57 -5.24 -0.53
C VAL A 110 18.43 -6.44 -0.91
#